data_AF-A0A7C8AJ46-F1
#
_entry.id   AF-A0A7C8AJ46-F1
#
_cell.length_a   1.000
_cell.length_b   1.000
_cell.length_c   1.000
_cell.angle_alpha   90.00
_cell.angle_beta   90.00
_cell.angle_gamma   90.00
#
_symmetry.space_group_name_H-M   'P 1'
#
loop_
_entity.id
_entity.type
_entity.pdbx_description
1 polymer ?
#
loop_
_entity_poly.entity_id
_entity_poly.type
_entity_poly.pdbx_seq_one_letter_code
_entity_poly.pdbx_strand_id
1 'polypeptide(L)'
;MTWGLIVLGGVDAALLVTAVVIARHAEDFRVWEVLAVCVVAVLIHLVGLYVYKESLIRAGNADAVGRLSVLVTSLATGAPAAVVFAHIFISVVSSAASEVGLGKRTGDTTRPDFTAAREKAGRGDVDGAISEYRLCARAYPDVPDSLFGIATLLEMEGRYEEAAATWRDIIGKFRDDVTTWTKAATNLATLFREYLDDPDAADGLIEAIRQRNPGFENRRVAPEKNGTGSALGDLDTARAMAKTADVDSAIAMYRKSFARNPENPRPLFGAATLLEVNGRYEEAEALLREIVDTFRGNGKVWADAAYRLGSLFKLYLHDREKAESIFKEIVRRAPMSKAGRLAGEQLTGEGGGGEA
;
A
#
# COMPACT_ATOMS: atom_id res chain seq x y z
N MET A 1 -26.23 15.29 45.54
CA MET A 1 -25.54 14.51 44.49
C MET A 1 -24.31 13.88 45.10
N THR A 2 -24.28 12.56 45.15
CA THR A 2 -23.33 11.80 45.96
C THR A 2 -22.01 11.66 45.19
N TRP A 3 -20.90 11.98 45.85
CA TRP A 3 -19.53 11.87 45.31
C TRP A 3 -19.26 10.55 44.58
N GLY A 4 -19.96 9.46 44.93
CA GLY A 4 -19.90 8.18 44.24
C GLY A 4 -20.24 8.26 42.74
N LEU A 5 -21.22 9.07 42.31
CA LEU A 5 -21.56 9.21 40.89
C LEU A 5 -20.48 9.96 40.10
N ILE A 6 -19.82 10.93 40.73
CA ILE A 6 -18.71 11.68 40.11
C ILE A 6 -17.49 10.76 39.94
N VAL A 7 -17.19 9.95 40.97
CA VAL A 7 -16.11 8.95 40.90
C VAL A 7 -16.39 7.91 39.83
N LEU A 8 -17.61 7.37 39.76
CA LEU A 8 -18.01 6.39 38.74
C LEU A 8 -17.87 6.96 37.31
N GLY A 9 -18.43 8.14 37.05
CA GLY A 9 -18.34 8.76 35.72
C GLY A 9 -16.91 9.14 35.31
N GLY A 10 -16.06 9.55 36.27
CA GLY A 10 -14.65 9.85 36.01
C GLY A 10 -13.83 8.60 35.64
N VAL A 11 -14.12 7.47 36.30
CA VAL A 11 -13.48 6.18 36.00
C VAL A 11 -13.88 5.68 34.61
N ASP A 12 -15.16 5.81 34.25
CA ASP A 12 -15.65 5.37 32.94
C ASP A 12 -15.01 6.17 31.80
N ALA A 13 -14.88 7.50 31.96
CA ALA A 13 -14.20 8.36 31.00
C ALA A 13 -12.70 8.01 30.87
N ALA A 14 -12.00 7.79 31.99
CA ALA A 14 -10.60 7.39 31.99
C ALA A 14 -10.38 6.02 31.33
N LEU A 15 -11.27 5.07 31.60
CA LEU A 15 -11.25 3.74 30.97
C LEU A 15 -11.48 3.83 29.46
N LEU A 16 -12.43 4.65 29.00
CA LEU A 16 -12.68 4.87 27.57
C LEU A 16 -11.47 5.47 26.86
N VAL A 17 -10.83 6.48 27.46
CA VAL A 17 -9.61 7.09 26.89
C VAL A 17 -8.47 6.07 26.85
N THR A 18 -8.26 5.34 27.94
CA THR A 18 -7.21 4.31 28.02
C THR A 18 -7.46 3.19 27.03
N ALA A 19 -8.72 2.76 26.86
CA ALA A 19 -9.13 1.77 25.87
C ALA A 19 -8.85 2.23 24.44
N VAL A 20 -9.13 3.49 24.10
CA VAL A 20 -8.83 4.06 22.78
C VAL A 20 -7.32 4.13 22.53
N VAL A 21 -6.53 4.50 23.55
CA VAL A 21 -5.07 4.51 23.46
C VAL A 21 -4.51 3.11 23.25
N ILE A 22 -4.94 2.13 24.05
CA ILE A 22 -4.54 0.72 23.89
C ILE A 22 -4.96 0.20 22.52
N ALA A 23 -6.17 0.52 22.03
CA ALA A 23 -6.62 0.07 20.72
C ALA A 23 -5.79 0.65 19.56
N ARG A 24 -5.30 1.89 19.69
CA ARG A 24 -4.45 2.55 18.69
C ARG A 24 -2.99 2.11 18.74
N HIS A 25 -2.53 1.63 19.90
CA HIS A 25 -1.15 1.25 20.18
C HIS A 25 -1.07 -0.20 20.69
N ALA A 26 -1.92 -1.08 20.17
CA ALA A 26 -2.06 -2.45 20.70
C ALA A 26 -0.77 -3.27 20.61
N GLU A 27 0.16 -2.87 19.74
CA GLU A 27 1.47 -3.50 19.55
C GLU A 27 2.49 -3.12 20.64
N ASP A 28 2.25 -2.04 21.40
CA ASP A 28 3.19 -1.51 22.40
C ASP A 28 2.96 -2.05 23.83
N PHE A 29 1.81 -2.68 24.10
CA PHE A 29 1.42 -3.11 25.45
C PHE A 29 1.52 -4.62 25.65
N ARG A 30 2.09 -5.04 26.79
CA ARG A 30 2.12 -6.46 27.16
C ARG A 30 0.81 -6.86 27.84
N VAL A 31 0.39 -8.12 27.64
CA VAL A 31 -0.90 -8.65 28.14
C VAL A 31 -1.13 -8.37 29.63
N TRP A 32 -0.10 -8.51 30.47
CA TRP A 32 -0.22 -8.29 31.92
C TRP A 32 -0.32 -6.81 32.32
N GLU A 33 0.21 -5.87 31.52
CA GLU A 33 0.08 -4.43 31.78
C GLU A 33 -1.38 -3.99 31.56
N VAL A 34 -1.99 -4.49 30.48
CA VAL A 34 -3.42 -4.30 30.21
C VAL A 34 -4.26 -4.92 31.34
N LEU A 35 -3.95 -6.14 31.76
CA LEU A 35 -4.63 -6.80 32.88
C LEU A 35 -4.51 -6.01 34.19
N ALA A 36 -3.33 -5.46 34.50
CA ALA A 36 -3.10 -4.68 35.71
C ALA A 36 -3.97 -3.40 35.75
N VAL A 37 -4.03 -2.66 34.63
CA VAL A 37 -4.89 -1.48 34.49
C VAL A 37 -6.37 -1.86 34.66
N CYS A 38 -6.79 -3.00 34.10
CA CYS A 38 -8.16 -3.50 34.24
C CYS A 38 -8.52 -3.87 35.69
N VAL A 39 -7.62 -4.56 36.41
CA VAL A 39 -7.85 -4.93 37.82
C VAL A 39 -8.00 -3.68 38.68
N VAL A 40 -7.14 -2.69 38.48
CA VAL A 40 -7.22 -1.41 39.20
C VAL A 40 -8.56 -0.72 38.92
N ALA A 41 -9.01 -0.67 37.68
CA ALA A 41 -10.27 -0.03 37.32
C ALA A 41 -11.50 -0.72 37.92
N VAL A 42 -11.53 -2.06 37.93
CA VAL A 42 -12.60 -2.84 38.58
C VAL A 42 -12.64 -2.56 40.08
N LEU A 43 -11.48 -2.52 40.73
CA LEU A 43 -11.39 -2.20 42.17
C LEU A 43 -11.93 -0.80 42.46
N ILE A 44 -11.56 0.20 41.66
CA ILE A 44 -12.06 1.58 41.83
C ILE A 44 -13.57 1.64 41.60
N HIS A 45 -14.11 0.91 40.62
CA HIS A 45 -15.55 0.87 40.35
C HIS A 45 -16.34 0.21 41.50
N LEU A 46 -15.83 -0.89 42.06
CA LEU A 46 -16.40 -1.55 43.25
C LEU A 46 -16.39 -0.63 44.46
N VAL A 47 -15.31 0.12 44.68
CA VAL A 47 -15.22 1.13 45.74
C VAL A 47 -16.22 2.27 45.50
N GLY A 48 -16.35 2.75 44.26
CA GLY A 48 -17.34 3.77 43.88
C GLY A 48 -18.78 3.34 44.15
N LEU A 49 -19.13 2.10 43.80
CA LEU A 49 -20.45 1.50 44.09
C LEU A 49 -20.69 1.34 45.58
N TYR A 50 -19.68 0.93 46.35
CA TYR A 50 -19.77 0.81 47.81
C TYR A 50 -20.04 2.18 48.45
N VAL A 51 -19.30 3.23 48.06
CA VAL A 51 -19.48 4.60 48.55
C VAL A 51 -20.86 5.13 48.15
N TYR A 52 -21.31 4.87 46.93
CA TYR A 52 -22.66 5.24 46.46
C TYR A 52 -23.75 4.56 47.30
N LYS A 53 -23.64 3.25 47.53
CA LYS A 53 -24.57 2.50 48.38
C LYS A 53 -24.61 3.05 49.81
N GLU A 54 -23.46 3.27 50.44
CA GLU A 54 -23.38 3.84 51.79
C GLU A 54 -24.01 5.24 51.86
N SER A 55 -23.81 6.05 50.82
CA SER A 55 -24.41 7.39 50.76
C SER A 55 -25.95 7.35 50.66
N LEU A 56 -26.52 6.35 49.98
CA LEU A 56 -27.97 6.14 49.92
C LEU A 56 -28.53 5.66 51.26
N ILE A 57 -27.82 4.77 51.95
CA ILE A 57 -28.21 4.28 53.28
C ILE A 57 -28.22 5.44 54.28
N ARG A 58 -27.17 6.28 54.30
CA ARG A 58 -27.09 7.47 55.17
C ARG A 58 -28.16 8.51 54.86
N ALA A 59 -28.64 8.57 53.63
CA ALA A 59 -29.73 9.46 53.21
C ALA A 59 -31.13 8.90 53.52
N GLY A 60 -31.24 7.71 54.15
CA GLY A 60 -32.53 7.07 54.47
C GLY A 60 -33.19 6.33 53.30
N ASN A 61 -32.56 6.28 52.12
CA ASN A 61 -33.06 5.64 50.90
C ASN A 61 -32.55 4.19 50.77
N ALA A 62 -32.72 3.37 51.82
CA ALA A 62 -32.31 1.96 51.81
C ALA A 62 -33.43 0.98 51.36
N ASP A 63 -34.55 1.53 50.89
CA ASP A 63 -35.73 0.82 50.45
C ASP A 63 -35.54 0.12 49.08
N ALA A 64 -36.59 -0.54 48.59
CA ALA A 64 -36.53 -1.27 47.33
C ALA A 64 -36.14 -0.38 46.13
N VAL A 65 -36.56 0.89 46.16
CA VAL A 65 -36.22 1.90 45.14
C VAL A 65 -34.74 2.26 45.20
N GLY A 66 -34.19 2.47 46.40
CA GLY A 66 -32.75 2.67 46.61
C GLY A 66 -31.91 1.51 46.07
N ARG A 67 -32.30 0.26 46.35
CA ARG A 67 -31.60 -0.94 45.84
C ARG A 67 -31.67 -1.06 44.32
N LEU A 68 -32.84 -0.78 43.74
CA LEU A 68 -33.03 -0.77 42.29
C LEU A 68 -32.19 0.32 41.62
N SER A 69 -32.04 1.49 42.25
CA SER A 69 -31.19 2.57 41.73
C SER A 69 -29.72 2.17 41.69
N VAL A 70 -29.19 1.51 42.72
CA VAL A 70 -27.82 0.98 42.72
C VAL A 70 -27.62 -0.06 41.61
N LEU A 71 -28.60 -0.94 41.41
CA LEU A 71 -28.57 -1.95 40.36
C LEU A 71 -28.58 -1.31 38.96
N VAL A 72 -29.51 -0.39 38.70
CA VAL A 72 -29.60 0.32 37.40
C VAL A 72 -28.36 1.15 37.14
N THR A 73 -27.84 1.87 38.14
CA THR A 73 -26.59 2.62 38.00
C THR A 73 -25.42 1.68 37.71
N SER A 74 -25.30 0.54 38.41
CA SER A 74 -24.25 -0.47 38.14
C SER A 74 -24.34 -1.04 36.73
N LEU A 75 -25.54 -1.28 36.20
CA LEU A 75 -25.73 -1.73 34.83
C LEU A 75 -25.40 -0.63 33.81
N ALA A 76 -25.74 0.63 34.10
CA ALA A 76 -25.49 1.76 33.22
C ALA A 76 -24.01 2.20 33.18
N THR A 77 -23.30 2.15 34.32
CA THR A 77 -21.89 2.56 34.44
C THR A 77 -20.90 1.39 34.26
N GLY A 78 -21.35 0.14 34.29
CA GLY A 78 -20.47 -1.04 34.14
C GLY A 78 -20.52 -1.71 32.75
N ALA A 79 -21.68 -1.72 32.08
CA ALA A 79 -21.87 -2.49 30.85
C ALA A 79 -21.09 -1.94 29.64
N PRO A 80 -21.00 -0.61 29.39
CA PRO A 80 -20.23 -0.09 28.27
C PRO A 80 -18.72 -0.39 28.41
N ALA A 81 -18.18 -0.23 29.62
CA ALA A 81 -16.80 -0.57 29.95
C ALA A 81 -16.53 -2.08 29.81
N ALA A 82 -17.49 -2.93 30.22
CA ALA A 82 -17.40 -4.39 30.07
C ALA A 82 -17.46 -4.85 28.60
N VAL A 83 -18.22 -4.17 27.75
CA VAL A 83 -18.29 -4.46 26.30
C VAL A 83 -17.00 -4.05 25.59
N VAL A 84 -16.49 -2.85 25.89
CA VAL A 84 -15.18 -2.40 25.38
C VAL A 84 -14.06 -3.33 25.89
N PHE A 85 -14.14 -3.76 27.15
CA PHE A 85 -13.25 -4.77 27.74
C PHE A 85 -13.32 -6.11 27.01
N ALA A 86 -14.51 -6.64 26.75
CA ALA A 86 -14.66 -7.90 26.01
C ALA A 86 -14.05 -7.79 24.61
N HIS A 87 -14.21 -6.65 23.95
CA HIS A 87 -13.64 -6.43 22.62
C HIS A 87 -12.11 -6.37 22.63
N ILE A 88 -11.52 -5.63 23.59
CA ILE A 88 -10.05 -5.51 23.74
C ILE A 88 -9.46 -6.84 24.19
N PHE A 89 -10.09 -7.53 25.14
CA PHE A 89 -9.64 -8.83 25.62
C PHE A 89 -9.67 -9.87 24.50
N ILE A 90 -10.73 -9.91 23.68
CA ILE A 90 -10.79 -10.78 22.51
C ILE A 90 -9.67 -10.41 21.52
N SER A 91 -9.43 -9.13 21.24
CA SER A 91 -8.35 -8.70 20.34
C SER A 91 -6.96 -9.13 20.83
N VAL A 92 -6.67 -8.92 22.12
CA VAL A 92 -5.39 -9.25 22.75
C VAL A 92 -5.21 -10.78 22.90
N VAL A 93 -6.27 -11.51 23.26
CA VAL A 93 -6.23 -12.98 23.33
C VAL A 93 -6.13 -13.59 21.94
N SER A 94 -6.78 -13.02 20.91
CA SER A 94 -6.58 -13.44 19.52
C SER A 94 -5.14 -13.18 19.06
N SER A 95 -4.53 -12.07 19.49
CA SER A 95 -3.12 -11.78 19.26
C SER A 95 -2.20 -12.79 19.98
N ALA A 96 -2.42 -13.06 21.27
CA ALA A 96 -1.62 -14.03 22.03
C ALA A 96 -1.84 -15.50 21.60
N ALA A 97 -3.07 -15.86 21.19
CA ALA A 97 -3.38 -17.17 20.63
C ALA A 97 -2.68 -17.39 19.28
N SER A 98 -2.43 -16.32 18.53
CA SER A 98 -1.61 -16.38 17.32
C SER A 98 -0.14 -16.70 17.65
N GLU A 99 0.41 -16.20 18.76
CA GLU A 99 1.77 -16.53 19.25
C GLU A 99 1.90 -17.99 19.69
N VAL A 100 0.91 -18.52 20.41
CA VAL A 100 0.89 -19.94 20.85
C VAL A 100 0.64 -20.89 19.67
N GLY A 101 -0.14 -20.47 18.67
CA GLY A 101 -0.36 -21.20 17.42
C GLY A 101 0.90 -21.30 16.55
N LEU A 102 1.75 -20.28 16.57
CA LEU A 102 3.04 -20.26 15.88
C LEU A 102 4.01 -21.31 16.46
N GLY A 103 4.07 -21.45 17.79
CA GLY A 103 4.93 -22.45 18.44
C GLY A 103 4.57 -23.92 18.12
N LYS A 104 3.36 -24.18 17.60
CA LYS A 104 2.94 -25.52 17.15
C LYS A 104 3.00 -25.73 15.63
N ARG A 105 3.06 -24.65 14.82
CA ARG A 105 3.11 -24.73 13.35
C ARG A 105 4.52 -24.79 12.77
N THR A 106 5.53 -24.30 13.48
CA THR A 106 6.91 -24.30 13.01
C THR A 106 7.60 -25.64 13.29
N GLY A 107 7.37 -26.62 12.42
CA GLY A 107 8.41 -27.59 12.12
C GLY A 107 9.54 -26.87 11.39
N ASP A 108 10.76 -26.99 11.90
CA ASP A 108 11.98 -26.24 11.52
C ASP A 108 11.93 -24.73 11.83
N THR A 109 12.55 -24.34 12.95
CA THR A 109 12.59 -22.97 13.49
C THR A 109 13.61 -22.06 12.82
N THR A 110 14.25 -22.49 11.73
CA THR A 110 15.36 -21.74 11.11
C THR A 110 14.94 -20.84 9.95
N ARG A 111 13.74 -21.01 9.39
CA ARG A 111 13.28 -20.23 8.23
C ARG A 111 11.78 -19.88 8.32
N PRO A 112 11.38 -18.67 7.91
CA PRO A 112 9.97 -18.31 7.84
C PRO A 112 9.24 -19.10 6.75
N ASP A 113 8.03 -19.56 7.08
CA ASP A 113 7.08 -20.14 6.12
C ASP A 113 6.04 -19.10 5.70
N PHE A 114 6.02 -18.77 4.41
CA PHE A 114 5.11 -17.79 3.82
C PHE A 114 3.93 -18.41 3.09
N THR A 115 3.74 -19.73 3.19
CA THR A 115 2.73 -20.47 2.40
C THR A 115 1.32 -19.93 2.64
N ALA A 116 0.93 -19.78 3.92
CA ALA A 116 -0.39 -19.27 4.28
C ALA A 116 -0.62 -17.83 3.78
N ALA A 117 0.39 -16.96 3.89
CA ALA A 117 0.31 -15.58 3.41
C ALA A 117 0.13 -15.53 1.89
N ARG A 118 0.91 -16.30 1.14
CA ARG A 118 0.82 -16.38 -0.33
C ARG A 118 -0.49 -16.97 -0.81
N GLU A 119 -1.02 -17.98 -0.12
CA GLU A 119 -2.30 -18.60 -0.45
C GLU A 119 -3.47 -17.63 -0.27
N LYS A 120 -3.48 -16.85 0.82
CA LYS A 120 -4.48 -15.79 1.02
C LYS A 120 -4.37 -14.69 -0.03
N ALA A 121 -3.15 -14.24 -0.34
CA ALA A 121 -2.93 -13.25 -1.39
C ALA A 121 -3.41 -13.76 -2.76
N GLY A 122 -3.16 -15.02 -3.10
CA GLY A 122 -3.64 -15.65 -4.34
C GLY A 122 -5.16 -15.75 -4.45
N ARG A 123 -5.88 -15.75 -3.32
CA ARG A 123 -7.35 -15.69 -3.26
C ARG A 123 -7.91 -14.26 -3.27
N GLY A 124 -7.05 -13.24 -3.29
CA GLY A 124 -7.45 -11.84 -3.17
C GLY A 124 -7.71 -11.36 -1.74
N ASP A 125 -7.47 -12.20 -0.73
CA ASP A 125 -7.56 -11.81 0.69
C ASP A 125 -6.24 -11.12 1.11
N VAL A 126 -6.11 -9.86 0.70
CA VAL A 126 -4.89 -9.05 0.91
C VAL A 126 -4.67 -8.77 2.41
N ASP A 127 -5.71 -8.37 3.15
CA ASP A 127 -5.61 -8.09 4.58
C ASP A 127 -5.28 -9.35 5.40
N GLY A 128 -5.87 -10.49 5.03
CA GLY A 128 -5.54 -11.77 5.63
C GLY A 128 -4.10 -12.19 5.34
N ALA A 129 -3.58 -11.91 4.14
CA ALA A 129 -2.19 -12.17 3.78
C ALA A 129 -1.21 -11.26 4.54
N ILE A 130 -1.51 -9.96 4.64
CA ILE A 130 -0.72 -9.01 5.45
C ILE A 130 -0.67 -9.47 6.91
N SER A 131 -1.79 -9.95 7.45
CA SER A 131 -1.84 -10.47 8.81
C SER A 131 -0.92 -11.67 9.02
N GLU A 132 -0.86 -12.61 8.07
CA GLU A 132 0.08 -13.74 8.12
C GLU A 132 1.55 -13.30 8.00
N TYR A 133 1.85 -12.33 7.12
CA TYR A 133 3.19 -11.78 7.03
C TYR A 133 3.60 -11.02 8.31
N ARG A 134 2.69 -10.29 8.98
CA ARG A 134 2.97 -9.64 10.26
C ARG A 134 3.29 -10.65 11.35
N LEU A 135 2.60 -11.79 11.36
CA LEU A 135 2.91 -12.91 12.25
C LEU A 135 4.33 -13.44 12.01
N CYS A 136 4.70 -13.64 10.73
CA CYS A 136 6.06 -14.04 10.37
C CYS A 136 7.11 -13.00 10.76
N ALA A 137 6.82 -11.70 10.59
CA ALA A 137 7.72 -10.62 10.95
C ALA A 137 7.99 -10.54 12.46
N ARG A 138 7.02 -10.95 13.30
CA ARG A 138 7.19 -11.07 14.76
C ARG A 138 8.04 -12.28 15.14
N ALA A 139 7.78 -13.42 14.51
CA ALA A 139 8.53 -14.66 14.79
C ALA A 139 9.98 -14.59 14.29
N TYR A 140 10.22 -13.89 13.18
CA TYR A 140 11.51 -13.77 12.52
C TYR A 140 11.86 -12.29 12.31
N PRO A 141 12.17 -11.56 13.40
CA PRO A 141 12.36 -10.11 13.35
C PRO A 141 13.56 -9.70 12.48
N ASP A 142 14.57 -10.56 12.36
CA ASP A 142 15.79 -10.29 11.59
C ASP A 142 15.68 -10.74 10.12
N VAL A 143 14.52 -11.24 9.69
CA VAL A 143 14.27 -11.65 8.30
C VAL A 143 13.37 -10.61 7.62
N PRO A 144 13.87 -9.87 6.62
CA PRO A 144 13.14 -8.76 6.04
C PRO A 144 12.02 -9.18 5.09
N ASP A 145 12.05 -10.42 4.58
CA ASP A 145 11.11 -10.96 3.58
C ASP A 145 9.64 -10.79 3.95
N SER A 146 9.30 -10.90 5.25
CA SER A 146 7.93 -10.68 5.74
C SER A 146 7.47 -9.25 5.49
N LEU A 147 8.33 -8.26 5.78
CA LEU A 147 8.02 -6.85 5.57
C LEU A 147 8.01 -6.49 4.07
N PHE A 148 8.93 -7.08 3.28
CA PHE A 148 8.90 -6.95 1.81
C PHE A 148 7.57 -7.46 1.25
N GLY A 149 7.07 -8.60 1.76
CA GLY A 149 5.78 -9.16 1.38
C GLY A 149 4.61 -8.23 1.69
N ILE A 150 4.59 -7.62 2.89
CA ILE A 150 3.56 -6.65 3.29
C ILE A 150 3.58 -5.44 2.37
N ALA A 151 4.75 -4.81 2.20
CA ALA A 151 4.86 -3.59 1.39
C ALA A 151 4.46 -3.84 -0.07
N THR A 152 4.90 -4.97 -0.66
CA THR A 152 4.54 -5.33 -2.04
C THR A 152 3.03 -5.56 -2.22
N LEU A 153 2.38 -6.22 -1.24
CA LEU A 153 0.93 -6.43 -1.30
C LEU A 153 0.16 -5.12 -1.19
N LEU A 154 0.59 -4.22 -0.31
CA LEU A 154 0.01 -2.88 -0.18
C LEU A 154 0.15 -2.07 -1.47
N GLU A 155 1.30 -2.14 -2.14
CA GLU A 155 1.51 -1.51 -3.45
C GLU A 155 0.56 -2.06 -4.53
N MET A 156 0.41 -3.38 -4.60
CA MET A 156 -0.47 -4.03 -5.59
C MET A 156 -1.94 -3.66 -5.40
N GLU A 157 -2.34 -3.33 -4.17
CA GLU A 157 -3.71 -2.93 -3.83
C GLU A 157 -3.92 -1.40 -3.93
N GLY A 158 -2.84 -0.63 -4.16
CA GLY A 158 -2.90 0.83 -4.28
C GLY A 158 -2.86 1.58 -2.94
N ARG A 159 -2.58 0.87 -1.83
CA ARG A 159 -2.43 1.44 -0.48
C ARG A 159 -1.03 2.02 -0.30
N TYR A 160 -0.72 3.03 -1.11
CA TYR A 160 0.64 3.56 -1.25
C TYR A 160 1.20 4.18 0.03
N GLU A 161 0.41 4.89 0.83
CA GLU A 161 0.90 5.47 2.09
C GLU A 161 1.28 4.40 3.13
N GLU A 162 0.50 3.32 3.20
CA GLU A 162 0.81 2.19 4.09
C GLU A 162 2.02 1.39 3.59
N ALA A 163 2.16 1.24 2.27
CA ALA A 163 3.37 0.67 1.68
C ALA A 163 4.60 1.52 1.99
N ALA A 164 4.50 2.84 1.86
CA ALA A 164 5.57 3.78 2.18
C ALA A 164 5.97 3.69 3.67
N ALA A 165 5.01 3.62 4.57
CA ALA A 165 5.27 3.39 6.00
C ALA A 165 6.03 2.07 6.22
N THR A 166 5.58 0.97 5.59
CA THR A 166 6.24 -0.33 5.69
C THR A 166 7.67 -0.31 5.12
N TRP A 167 7.93 0.42 4.02
CA TRP A 167 9.28 0.60 3.50
C TRP A 167 10.17 1.39 4.45
N ARG A 168 9.65 2.45 5.07
CA ARG A 168 10.37 3.21 6.10
C ARG A 168 10.74 2.34 7.29
N ASP A 169 9.86 1.43 7.71
CA ASP A 169 10.16 0.45 8.77
C ASP A 169 11.31 -0.47 8.39
N ILE A 170 11.35 -0.98 7.16
CA ILE A 170 12.47 -1.80 6.68
C ILE A 170 13.78 -0.99 6.67
N ILE A 171 13.74 0.24 6.17
CA ILE A 171 14.90 1.16 6.16
C ILE A 171 15.43 1.42 7.57
N GLY A 172 14.53 1.61 8.54
CA GLY A 172 14.89 1.84 9.95
C GLY A 172 15.47 0.58 10.60
N LYS A 173 14.79 -0.56 10.46
CA LYS A 173 15.13 -1.82 11.12
C LYS A 173 16.40 -2.47 10.55
N PHE A 174 16.53 -2.46 9.23
CA PHE A 174 17.65 -3.08 8.51
C PHE A 174 18.67 -2.05 8.06
N ARG A 175 18.84 -0.97 8.85
CA ARG A 175 19.73 0.12 8.47
C ARG A 175 21.13 -0.42 8.12
N ASP A 176 21.69 -1.33 8.90
CA ASP A 176 23.10 -1.75 8.74
C ASP A 176 23.28 -2.82 7.64
N ASP A 177 22.19 -3.47 7.18
CA ASP A 177 22.21 -4.32 6.00
C ASP A 177 22.06 -3.47 4.74
N VAL A 178 23.19 -3.14 4.13
CA VAL A 178 23.26 -2.31 2.91
C VAL A 178 22.39 -2.88 1.79
N THR A 179 22.27 -4.20 1.64
CA THR A 179 21.49 -4.80 0.55
C THR A 179 20.00 -4.62 0.79
N THR A 180 19.52 -4.96 1.97
CA THR A 180 18.11 -4.83 2.35
C THR A 180 17.68 -3.38 2.40
N TRP A 181 18.49 -2.54 3.04
CA TRP A 181 18.26 -1.09 3.10
C TRP A 181 18.15 -0.49 1.68
N THR A 182 19.07 -0.85 0.79
CA THR A 182 19.09 -0.30 -0.58
C THR A 182 17.84 -0.72 -1.35
N LYS A 183 17.38 -1.97 -1.22
CA LYS A 183 16.14 -2.45 -1.86
C LYS A 183 14.90 -1.71 -1.34
N ALA A 184 14.81 -1.49 -0.03
CA ALA A 184 13.68 -0.77 0.56
C ALA A 184 13.67 0.72 0.18
N ALA A 185 14.82 1.40 0.26
CA ALA A 185 14.98 2.79 -0.15
C ALA A 185 14.65 2.99 -1.64
N THR A 186 15.04 2.01 -2.47
CA THR A 186 14.69 1.94 -3.89
C THR A 186 13.18 1.92 -4.12
N ASN A 187 12.46 0.99 -3.50
CA ASN A 187 11.02 0.88 -3.69
C ASN A 187 10.28 2.10 -3.12
N LEU A 188 10.73 2.64 -1.98
CA LEU A 188 10.15 3.85 -1.40
C LEU A 188 10.31 5.08 -2.30
N ALA A 189 11.50 5.26 -2.89
CA ALA A 189 11.73 6.35 -3.83
C ALA A 189 10.90 6.21 -5.11
N THR A 190 10.70 4.99 -5.61
CA THR A 190 9.73 4.73 -6.69
C THR A 190 8.32 5.13 -6.27
N LEU A 191 7.90 4.77 -5.06
CA LEU A 191 6.56 5.10 -4.56
C LEU A 191 6.32 6.61 -4.51
N PHE A 192 7.30 7.35 -4.01
CA PHE A 192 7.24 8.80 -3.92
C PHE A 192 7.11 9.47 -5.30
N ARG A 193 7.89 9.00 -6.27
CA ARG A 193 7.89 9.56 -7.63
C ARG A 193 6.64 9.17 -8.44
N GLU A 194 6.20 7.93 -8.34
CA GLU A 194 5.15 7.40 -9.22
C GLU A 194 3.72 7.57 -8.66
N TYR A 195 3.56 7.58 -7.34
CA TYR A 195 2.24 7.44 -6.71
C TYR A 195 1.93 8.48 -5.64
N LEU A 196 2.94 9.05 -4.97
CA LEU A 196 2.74 10.02 -3.89
C LEU A 196 3.10 11.48 -4.27
N ASP A 197 3.52 11.72 -5.51
CA ASP A 197 3.83 13.05 -6.06
C ASP A 197 4.84 13.85 -5.21
N ASP A 198 5.87 13.17 -4.68
CA ASP A 198 6.94 13.76 -3.86
C ASP A 198 8.33 13.47 -4.46
N PRO A 199 8.70 14.14 -5.56
CA PRO A 199 9.98 13.92 -6.22
C PRO A 199 11.18 14.31 -5.36
N ASP A 200 11.03 15.27 -4.43
CA ASP A 200 12.10 15.71 -3.53
C ASP A 200 12.45 14.61 -2.51
N ALA A 201 11.44 13.94 -1.93
CA ALA A 201 11.65 12.79 -1.06
C ALA A 201 12.28 11.61 -1.81
N ALA A 202 11.86 11.38 -3.06
CA ALA A 202 12.49 10.39 -3.91
C ALA A 202 13.97 10.70 -4.12
N ASP A 203 14.31 11.91 -4.56
CA ASP A 203 15.69 12.31 -4.86
C ASP A 203 16.60 12.27 -3.64
N GLY A 204 16.09 12.63 -2.46
CA GLY A 204 16.81 12.50 -1.19
C GLY A 204 17.18 11.05 -0.86
N LEU A 205 16.26 10.11 -1.05
CA LEU A 205 16.53 8.67 -0.86
C LEU A 205 17.55 8.15 -1.85
N ILE A 206 17.52 8.64 -3.08
CA ILE A 206 18.45 8.19 -4.09
C ILE A 206 19.87 8.66 -3.79
N GLU A 207 20.03 9.92 -3.39
CA GLU A 207 21.34 10.42 -2.97
C GLU A 207 21.87 9.62 -1.78
N ALA A 208 21.01 9.27 -0.82
CA ALA A 208 21.39 8.38 0.28
C ALA A 208 21.84 6.99 -0.23
N ILE A 209 21.19 6.42 -1.25
CA ILE A 209 21.61 5.16 -1.89
C ILE A 209 23.00 5.30 -2.51
N ARG A 210 23.24 6.38 -3.25
CA ARG A 210 24.53 6.62 -3.91
C ARG A 210 25.67 6.71 -2.89
N GLN A 211 25.44 7.38 -1.77
CA GLN A 211 26.45 7.50 -0.72
C GLN A 211 26.70 6.18 0.00
N ARG A 212 25.64 5.42 0.28
CA ARG A 212 25.73 4.19 1.07
C ARG A 212 26.17 2.96 0.26
N ASN A 213 25.85 2.93 -1.03
CA ASN A 213 26.14 1.82 -1.92
C ASN A 213 26.61 2.33 -3.30
N PRO A 214 27.83 2.87 -3.41
CA PRO A 214 28.32 3.60 -4.60
C PRO A 214 28.42 2.74 -5.88
N GLY A 215 28.38 1.41 -5.76
CA GLY A 215 28.39 0.47 -6.88
C GLY A 215 27.01 -0.08 -7.26
N PHE A 216 25.95 0.32 -6.56
CA PHE A 216 24.60 -0.13 -6.87
C PHE A 216 24.02 0.63 -8.06
N GLU A 217 24.09 0.02 -9.24
CA GLU A 217 23.35 0.49 -10.41
C GLU A 217 21.87 0.17 -10.25
N ASN A 218 21.14 1.13 -9.69
CA ASN A 218 19.69 1.04 -9.68
C ASN A 218 19.09 1.57 -10.97
N ARG A 219 18.82 0.70 -11.95
CA ARG A 219 18.12 1.09 -13.18
C ARG A 219 16.70 1.67 -12.93
N ARG A 220 16.11 1.41 -11.75
CA ARG A 220 14.77 1.93 -11.40
C ARG A 220 14.80 3.30 -10.74
N VAL A 221 15.89 3.65 -10.04
CA VAL A 221 15.90 4.79 -9.12
C VAL A 221 17.24 5.53 -9.10
N ALA A 222 18.06 5.46 -10.14
CA ALA A 222 19.22 6.36 -10.24
C ALA A 222 18.72 7.82 -10.41
N PRO A 223 19.37 8.84 -9.81
CA PRO A 223 19.21 10.21 -10.27
C PRO A 223 19.86 10.25 -11.64
N GLU A 224 19.34 11.04 -12.55
CA GLU A 224 19.80 11.21 -13.94
C GLU A 224 21.24 11.73 -14.09
N LYS A 225 22.23 11.03 -13.53
CA LYS A 225 23.64 11.21 -13.80
C LYS A 225 24.17 9.88 -14.28
N ASN A 226 24.16 9.76 -15.60
CA ASN A 226 24.78 8.74 -16.45
C ASN A 226 23.78 7.95 -17.30
N GLY A 227 22.96 8.63 -18.11
CA GLY A 227 22.58 8.19 -19.46
C GLY A 227 22.06 6.76 -19.68
N THR A 228 21.49 6.08 -18.68
CA THR A 228 20.98 4.71 -18.78
C THR A 228 19.64 4.49 -18.07
N GLY A 229 18.58 5.12 -18.60
CA GLY A 229 17.25 4.50 -18.77
C GLY A 229 16.37 4.19 -17.56
N SER A 230 15.42 5.10 -17.27
CA SER A 230 14.13 4.78 -16.66
C SER A 230 13.03 5.60 -17.33
N ALA A 231 11.91 4.95 -17.69
CA ALA A 231 10.79 5.54 -18.43
C ALA A 231 10.07 6.69 -17.70
N LEU A 232 10.40 6.93 -16.43
CA LEU A 232 9.92 8.10 -15.65
C LEU A 232 10.87 9.30 -15.72
N GLY A 233 12.19 9.08 -15.82
CA GLY A 233 13.12 10.18 -16.12
C GLY A 233 12.86 10.76 -17.50
N ASP A 234 12.47 9.90 -18.44
CA ASP A 234 12.07 10.28 -19.81
C ASP A 234 10.74 11.07 -19.86
N LEU A 235 9.88 10.98 -18.84
CA LEU A 235 8.62 11.73 -18.73
C LEU A 235 8.83 13.15 -18.19
N ASP A 236 9.71 13.30 -17.19
CA ASP A 236 10.10 14.60 -16.66
C ASP A 236 11.02 15.35 -17.63
N THR A 237 11.91 14.66 -18.34
CA THR A 237 12.67 15.26 -19.46
C THR A 237 11.79 15.54 -20.67
N ALA A 238 10.77 14.73 -21.00
CA ALA A 238 9.79 15.07 -22.05
C ALA A 238 8.96 16.31 -21.67
N ARG A 239 8.57 16.46 -20.39
CA ARG A 239 7.87 17.66 -19.88
C ARG A 239 8.78 18.90 -19.82
N ALA A 240 10.07 18.72 -19.54
CA ALA A 240 11.08 19.77 -19.58
C ALA A 240 11.47 20.18 -21.02
N MET A 241 11.55 19.23 -21.97
CA MET A 241 11.87 19.49 -23.39
C MET A 241 10.68 20.02 -24.19
N ALA A 242 9.44 19.70 -23.80
CA ALA A 242 8.25 20.38 -24.31
C ALA A 242 8.28 21.90 -24.04
N LYS A 243 9.15 22.36 -23.13
CA LYS A 243 9.38 23.76 -22.81
C LYS A 243 10.45 24.44 -23.70
N THR A 244 11.20 23.71 -24.55
CA THR A 244 12.40 24.22 -25.24
C THR A 244 12.36 24.24 -26.78
N ALA A 245 11.19 24.04 -27.41
CA ALA A 245 10.95 24.34 -28.84
C ALA A 245 11.84 23.64 -29.90
N ASP A 246 12.61 22.60 -29.55
CA ASP A 246 13.35 21.78 -30.52
C ASP A 246 13.00 20.29 -30.36
N VAL A 247 11.81 19.95 -30.84
CA VAL A 247 11.25 18.59 -30.82
C VAL A 247 12.08 17.64 -31.69
N ASP A 248 12.65 18.13 -32.80
CA ASP A 248 13.42 17.31 -33.74
C ASP A 248 14.76 16.85 -33.14
N SER A 249 15.49 17.74 -32.46
CA SER A 249 16.73 17.36 -31.77
C SER A 249 16.48 16.35 -30.67
N ALA A 250 15.39 16.48 -29.92
CA ALA A 250 15.01 15.52 -28.87
C ALA A 250 14.71 14.13 -29.46
N ILE A 251 13.97 14.06 -30.57
CA ILE A 251 13.71 12.80 -31.29
C ILE A 251 15.02 12.17 -31.80
N ALA A 252 15.94 12.98 -32.34
CA ALA A 252 17.24 12.51 -32.80
C ALA A 252 18.07 11.90 -31.65
N MET A 253 18.02 12.51 -30.45
CA MET A 253 18.66 11.97 -29.25
C MET A 253 18.05 10.63 -28.83
N TYR A 254 16.72 10.51 -28.81
CA TYR A 254 16.03 9.25 -28.52
C TYR A 254 16.41 8.15 -29.52
N ARG A 255 16.47 8.46 -30.82
CA ARG A 255 16.91 7.50 -31.85
C ARG A 255 18.37 7.08 -31.67
N LYS A 256 19.27 8.01 -31.35
CA LYS A 256 20.68 7.69 -31.06
C LYS A 256 20.82 6.82 -29.81
N SER A 257 19.98 7.05 -28.79
CA SER A 257 19.94 6.22 -27.59
C SER A 257 19.47 4.80 -27.92
N PHE A 258 18.42 4.66 -28.73
CA PHE A 258 17.96 3.36 -29.21
C PHE A 258 19.04 2.62 -30.02
N ALA A 259 19.73 3.31 -30.92
CA ALA A 259 20.81 2.72 -31.71
C ALA A 259 21.97 2.16 -30.87
N ARG A 260 22.21 2.70 -29.67
CA ARG A 260 23.22 2.18 -28.72
C ARG A 260 22.75 0.95 -27.96
N ASN A 261 21.45 0.79 -27.76
CA ASN A 261 20.86 -0.37 -27.09
C ASN A 261 19.53 -0.75 -27.75
N PRO A 262 19.57 -1.50 -28.87
CA PRO A 262 18.38 -1.84 -29.65
C PRO A 262 17.38 -2.75 -28.92
N GLU A 263 17.78 -3.39 -27.82
CA GLU A 263 16.88 -4.23 -27.02
C GLU A 263 16.00 -3.41 -26.07
N ASN A 264 16.33 -2.14 -25.85
CA ASN A 264 15.58 -1.25 -24.98
C ASN A 264 14.59 -0.39 -25.78
N PRO A 265 13.27 -0.67 -25.74
CA PRO A 265 12.27 0.06 -26.51
C PRO A 265 11.97 1.46 -25.97
N ARG A 266 12.36 1.77 -24.72
CA ARG A 266 11.97 3.00 -24.00
C ARG A 266 12.27 4.29 -24.77
N PRO A 267 13.45 4.49 -25.39
CA PRO A 267 13.74 5.72 -26.11
C PRO A 267 12.75 5.97 -27.27
N LEU A 268 12.33 4.92 -27.97
CA LEU A 268 11.35 5.05 -29.05
C LEU A 268 9.95 5.40 -28.50
N PHE A 269 9.54 4.80 -27.38
CA PHE A 269 8.29 5.20 -26.71
C PHE A 269 8.30 6.66 -26.26
N GLY A 270 9.43 7.14 -25.72
CA GLY A 270 9.62 8.53 -25.31
C GLY A 270 9.50 9.50 -26.49
N ALA A 271 10.15 9.20 -27.60
CA ALA A 271 10.00 9.98 -28.83
C ALA A 271 8.56 9.98 -29.37
N ALA A 272 7.84 8.85 -29.30
CA ALA A 272 6.44 8.78 -29.73
C ALA A 272 5.53 9.66 -28.85
N THR A 273 5.74 9.65 -27.53
CA THR A 273 5.01 10.53 -26.61
C THR A 273 5.31 12.00 -26.87
N LEU A 274 6.58 12.35 -27.14
CA LEU A 274 6.94 13.71 -27.47
C LEU A 274 6.25 14.20 -28.74
N LEU A 275 6.17 13.35 -29.76
CA LEU A 275 5.43 13.62 -30.99
C LEU A 275 3.93 13.81 -30.72
N GLU A 276 3.32 12.94 -29.92
CA GLU A 276 1.90 13.05 -29.51
C GLU A 276 1.60 14.37 -28.78
N VAL A 277 2.40 14.73 -27.78
CA VAL A 277 2.19 15.96 -26.98
C VAL A 277 2.39 17.23 -27.81
N ASN A 278 3.22 17.17 -28.86
CA ASN A 278 3.42 18.28 -29.80
C ASN A 278 2.48 18.23 -31.01
N GLY A 279 1.46 17.35 -30.99
CA GLY A 279 0.46 17.26 -32.05
C GLY A 279 0.95 16.68 -33.38
N ARG A 280 2.16 16.10 -33.41
CA ARG A 280 2.76 15.48 -34.60
C ARG A 280 2.34 14.00 -34.68
N TYR A 281 1.04 13.78 -34.83
CA TYR A 281 0.42 12.46 -34.68
C TYR A 281 0.81 11.47 -35.79
N GLU A 282 1.01 11.93 -37.02
CA GLU A 282 1.44 11.09 -38.15
C GLU A 282 2.87 10.54 -37.94
N GLU A 283 3.73 11.34 -37.32
CA GLU A 283 5.10 10.90 -37.01
C GLU A 283 5.13 9.98 -35.78
N ALA A 284 4.27 10.25 -34.79
CA ALA A 284 4.07 9.33 -33.66
C ALA A 284 3.56 7.97 -34.15
N GLU A 285 2.66 7.97 -35.12
CA GLU A 285 2.11 6.77 -35.76
C GLU A 285 3.18 5.93 -36.44
N ALA A 286 4.02 6.58 -37.27
CA ALA A 286 5.14 5.91 -37.94
C ALA A 286 6.11 5.30 -36.93
N LEU A 287 6.41 6.01 -35.84
CA LEU A 287 7.32 5.54 -34.81
C LEU A 287 6.73 4.40 -33.96
N LEU A 288 5.44 4.45 -33.62
CA LEU A 288 4.76 3.36 -32.93
C LEU A 288 4.68 2.10 -33.79
N ARG A 289 4.50 2.23 -35.12
CA ARG A 289 4.63 1.09 -36.05
C ARG A 289 6.03 0.49 -36.04
N GLU A 290 7.07 1.32 -36.06
CA GLU A 290 8.46 0.87 -35.96
C GLU A 290 8.69 0.01 -34.69
N ILE A 291 8.13 0.43 -33.55
CA ILE A 291 8.21 -0.32 -32.30
C ILE A 291 7.42 -1.64 -32.39
N VAL A 292 6.20 -1.63 -32.94
CA VAL A 292 5.36 -2.82 -33.12
C VAL A 292 6.09 -3.88 -33.97
N ASP A 293 6.74 -3.44 -35.05
CA ASP A 293 7.46 -4.33 -35.96
C ASP A 293 8.76 -4.86 -35.35
N THR A 294 9.55 -3.98 -34.74
CA THR A 294 10.86 -4.32 -34.14
C THR A 294 10.69 -5.28 -32.95
N PHE A 295 9.69 -5.05 -32.11
CA PHE A 295 9.46 -5.82 -30.89
C PHE A 295 8.36 -6.87 -31.04
N ARG A 296 8.06 -7.31 -32.26
CA ARG A 296 6.98 -8.29 -32.52
C ARG A 296 7.08 -9.58 -31.72
N GLY A 297 8.29 -10.01 -31.34
CA GLY A 297 8.56 -11.19 -30.51
C GLY A 297 8.43 -10.94 -28.99
N ASN A 298 8.48 -9.68 -28.54
CA ASN A 298 8.34 -9.31 -27.14
C ASN A 298 6.87 -8.97 -26.84
N GLY A 299 6.11 -9.96 -26.36
CA GLY A 299 4.65 -9.85 -26.20
C GLY A 299 4.19 -8.66 -25.35
N LYS A 300 4.96 -8.24 -24.34
CA LYS A 300 4.63 -7.08 -23.50
C LYS A 300 4.85 -5.77 -24.26
N VAL A 301 6.04 -5.58 -24.82
CA VAL A 301 6.41 -4.35 -25.53
C VAL A 301 5.54 -4.15 -26.79
N TRP A 302 5.31 -5.24 -27.53
CA TRP A 302 4.42 -5.25 -28.68
C TRP A 302 3.00 -4.82 -28.29
N ALA A 303 2.43 -5.38 -27.21
CA ALA A 303 1.06 -5.07 -26.81
C ALA A 303 0.90 -3.62 -26.35
N ASP A 304 1.88 -3.09 -25.59
CA ASP A 304 1.89 -1.69 -25.15
C ASP A 304 1.99 -0.72 -26.34
N ALA A 305 2.86 -1.01 -27.32
CA ALA A 305 3.02 -0.19 -28.53
C ALA A 305 1.77 -0.24 -29.42
N ALA A 306 1.21 -1.44 -29.63
CA ALA A 306 0.00 -1.63 -30.41
C ALA A 306 -1.20 -0.91 -29.76
N TYR A 307 -1.33 -0.94 -28.43
CA TYR A 307 -2.42 -0.26 -27.74
C TYR A 307 -2.33 1.26 -27.92
N ARG A 308 -1.13 1.83 -27.82
CA ARG A 308 -0.90 3.26 -28.11
C ARG A 308 -1.23 3.60 -29.55
N LEU A 309 -0.80 2.77 -30.50
CA LEU A 309 -1.09 2.96 -31.93
C LEU A 309 -2.60 2.95 -32.19
N GLY A 310 -3.32 1.98 -31.63
CA GLY A 310 -4.79 1.93 -31.73
C GLY A 310 -5.47 3.14 -31.10
N SER A 311 -4.97 3.60 -29.95
CA SER A 311 -5.49 4.81 -29.27
C SER A 311 -5.23 6.08 -30.08
N LEU A 312 -4.06 6.19 -30.71
CA LEU A 312 -3.69 7.29 -31.61
C LEU A 312 -4.63 7.35 -32.82
N PHE A 313 -4.92 6.20 -33.44
CA PHE A 313 -5.89 6.10 -34.52
C PHE A 313 -7.31 6.51 -34.10
N LYS A 314 -7.73 6.09 -32.91
CA LYS A 314 -9.07 6.41 -32.39
C LYS A 314 -9.22 7.90 -32.05
N LEU A 315 -8.26 8.47 -31.32
CA LEU A 315 -8.41 9.78 -30.69
C LEU A 315 -7.98 10.95 -31.59
N TYR A 316 -6.94 10.76 -32.41
CA TYR A 316 -6.30 11.87 -33.11
C TYR A 316 -6.31 11.73 -34.63
N LEU A 317 -6.14 10.51 -35.16
CA LEU A 317 -6.18 10.28 -36.62
C LEU A 317 -7.59 9.92 -37.12
N HIS A 318 -8.54 9.74 -36.21
CA HIS A 318 -9.96 9.45 -36.46
C HIS A 318 -10.22 8.26 -37.42
N ASP A 319 -9.33 7.26 -37.42
CA ASP A 319 -9.47 6.01 -38.19
C ASP A 319 -9.94 4.89 -37.26
N ARG A 320 -11.25 4.85 -37.05
CA ARG A 320 -11.88 3.91 -36.10
C ARG A 320 -11.72 2.45 -36.54
N GLU A 321 -11.76 2.18 -37.84
CA GLU A 321 -11.60 0.82 -38.37
C GLU A 321 -10.19 0.27 -38.07
N LYS A 322 -9.15 1.09 -38.28
CA LYS A 322 -7.79 0.68 -37.91
C LYS A 322 -7.62 0.52 -36.41
N ALA A 323 -8.16 1.44 -35.61
CA ALA A 323 -8.12 1.33 -34.16
C ALA A 323 -8.76 0.02 -33.67
N GLU A 324 -9.95 -0.31 -34.16
CA GLU A 324 -10.67 -1.53 -33.80
C GLU A 324 -9.92 -2.79 -34.22
N SER A 325 -9.36 -2.80 -35.44
CA SER A 325 -8.52 -3.89 -35.95
C SER A 325 -7.31 -4.16 -35.03
N ILE A 326 -6.62 -3.10 -34.62
CA ILE A 326 -5.47 -3.18 -33.72
C ILE A 326 -5.91 -3.69 -32.34
N PHE A 327 -6.98 -3.17 -31.75
CA PHE A 327 -7.47 -3.63 -30.45
C PHE A 327 -7.87 -5.11 -30.48
N LYS A 328 -8.54 -5.57 -31.55
CA LYS A 328 -8.86 -6.99 -31.76
C LYS A 328 -7.60 -7.85 -31.82
N GLU A 329 -6.55 -7.37 -32.49
CA GLU A 329 -5.28 -8.08 -32.56
C GLU A 329 -4.61 -8.21 -31.18
N ILE A 330 -4.64 -7.15 -30.36
CA ILE A 330 -4.08 -7.17 -29.00
C ILE A 330 -4.84 -8.16 -28.12
N VAL A 331 -6.18 -8.14 -28.13
CA VAL A 331 -7.01 -9.08 -27.35
C VAL A 331 -6.73 -10.52 -27.76
N ARG A 332 -6.54 -10.78 -29.06
CA ARG A 332 -6.23 -12.14 -29.56
C ARG A 332 -4.83 -12.61 -29.16
N ARG A 333 -3.82 -11.74 -29.23
CA ARG A 333 -2.41 -12.13 -29.11
C ARG A 333 -1.84 -11.97 -27.71
N ALA A 334 -2.39 -11.04 -26.91
CA ALA A 334 -1.93 -10.73 -25.55
C ALA A 334 -3.11 -10.46 -24.58
N PRO A 335 -4.10 -11.38 -24.46
CA PRO A 335 -5.34 -11.15 -23.67
C PRO A 335 -5.09 -10.85 -22.20
N MET A 336 -4.06 -11.48 -21.61
CA MET A 336 -3.73 -11.32 -20.17
C MET A 336 -2.84 -10.11 -19.86
N SER A 337 -2.42 -9.35 -20.88
CA SER A 337 -1.63 -8.14 -20.68
C SER A 337 -2.52 -6.96 -20.24
N LYS A 338 -1.93 -5.93 -19.62
CA LYS A 338 -2.64 -4.67 -19.32
C LYS A 338 -3.26 -4.08 -20.59
N ALA A 339 -2.47 -4.02 -21.67
CA ALA A 339 -2.91 -3.58 -22.99
C ALA A 339 -4.08 -4.44 -23.54
N GLY A 340 -4.08 -5.75 -23.31
CA GLY A 340 -5.17 -6.65 -23.73
C GLY A 340 -6.49 -6.37 -23.01
N ARG A 341 -6.45 -6.14 -21.69
CA ARG A 341 -7.64 -5.73 -20.92
C ARG A 341 -8.18 -4.38 -21.38
N LEU A 342 -7.30 -3.38 -21.50
CA LEU A 342 -7.67 -2.04 -21.96
C LEU A 342 -8.23 -2.07 -23.40
N ALA A 343 -7.62 -2.85 -24.30
CA ALA A 343 -8.13 -3.03 -25.66
C ALA A 343 -9.52 -3.68 -25.68
N GLY A 344 -9.75 -4.66 -24.79
CA GLY A 344 -11.06 -5.28 -24.60
C GLY A 344 -12.13 -4.26 -24.17
N GLU A 345 -11.81 -3.41 -23.20
CA GLU A 345 -12.69 -2.32 -22.76
C GLU A 345 -13.01 -1.32 -23.88
N GLN A 346 -12.01 -0.99 -24.71
CA GLN A 346 -12.23 -0.10 -25.86
C GLN A 346 -13.20 -0.70 -26.89
N LEU A 347 -13.19 -2.03 -27.06
CA LEU A 347 -14.10 -2.74 -27.97
C LEU A 347 -15.51 -2.92 -27.39
N THR A 348 -15.64 -3.20 -26.09
CA THR A 348 -16.95 -3.42 -25.45
C THR A 348 -17.72 -2.11 -25.24
N GLY A 349 -17.02 -1.02 -24.93
CA GLY A 349 -17.61 0.32 -24.82
C GLY A 349 -18.21 0.83 -26.14
N GLU A 350 -17.84 0.24 -27.27
CA GLU A 350 -18.36 0.61 -28.59
C GLU A 350 -19.59 -0.21 -29.03
N GLY A 351 -19.84 -1.37 -28.41
CA GLY A 351 -20.94 -2.28 -28.75
C GLY A 351 -22.27 -2.00 -28.02
N GLY A 352 -22.30 -1.07 -27.06
CA GLY A 352 -23.48 -0.79 -26.23
C GLY A 352 -24.39 0.36 -26.68
N GLY A 353 -24.09 1.02 -27.81
CA GLY A 353 -24.78 2.25 -28.25
C GLY A 353 -25.62 2.14 -29.52
N GLY A 354 -25.86 0.93 -30.04
CA GLY A 354 -26.38 0.74 -31.40
C GLY A 354 -27.61 -0.16 -31.57
N GLU A 355 -28.23 -0.67 -30.51
CA GLU A 355 -29.51 -1.39 -30.58
C GLU A 355 -30.39 -1.04 -29.37
N ALA A 356 -31.21 -0.01 -29.52
CA ALA A 356 -32.41 0.24 -28.73
C ALA A 356 -33.44 1.00 -29.57
#